data_AF-A0A3N5VDW4-F1
#
_entry.id   AF-A0A3N5VDW4-F1
#
_cell.length_a   1.000
_cell.length_b   1.000
_cell.length_c   1.000
_cell.angle_alpha   90.00
_cell.angle_beta   90.00
_cell.angle_gamma   90.00
#
_symmetry.space_group_name_H-M   'P 1'
#
loop_
_entity.id
_entity.type
_entity.pdbx_description
1 polymer ?
#
loop_
_entity_poly.entity_id
_entity_poly.type
_entity_poly.pdbx_seq_one_letter_code
_entity_poly.pdbx_strand_id
1 'polypeptide(L)'
;MVNFRTLAIPVIIVLLVGGTISFFMAFSFYPEKHVNVKINGECYELLDDAYTKYKKLQAEKELLILRLQANAIESPNTIIPVIFSGTGEEVDGFVNGYNIKTITSQKIGTNNNYVDKYVVKATIAKQDFERIINDLTVRDLDPLTKSIIGSIGLQATSYITEQEGKQISLYSKDFMRNGIRQIIDATNVDGDYDGVKQAECRTKIQY
;
A
#
# COMPACT_ATOMS: atom_id res chain seq x y z
N MET A 1 16.44 -11.44 -59.91
CA MET A 1 15.30 -11.48 -58.97
C MET A 1 15.85 -11.84 -57.60
N VAL A 2 15.86 -10.90 -56.64
CA VAL A 2 16.38 -11.18 -55.29
C VAL A 2 15.35 -12.06 -54.57
N ASN A 3 15.78 -13.22 -54.06
CA ASN A 3 14.89 -14.14 -53.37
C ASN A 3 14.58 -13.59 -51.97
N PHE A 4 13.44 -12.91 -51.84
CA PHE A 4 13.03 -12.25 -50.61
C PHE A 4 12.95 -13.19 -49.40
N ARG A 5 12.71 -14.50 -49.60
CA ARG A 5 12.75 -15.51 -48.51
C ARG A 5 14.14 -15.68 -47.90
N THR A 6 15.19 -15.59 -48.71
CA THR A 6 16.58 -15.79 -48.26
C THR A 6 17.09 -14.58 -47.45
N LEU A 7 16.48 -13.41 -47.65
CA LEU A 7 16.85 -12.15 -46.99
C LEU A 7 15.96 -11.81 -45.78
N ALA A 8 14.69 -12.24 -45.80
CA ALA A 8 13.75 -12.01 -44.71
C ALA A 8 14.08 -12.78 -43.43
N ILE A 9 14.54 -14.04 -43.54
CA ILE A 9 14.85 -14.88 -42.37
C ILE A 9 15.98 -14.29 -41.51
N PRO A 10 17.14 -13.90 -42.07
CA PRO A 10 18.19 -13.23 -41.30
C PRO A 10 17.73 -11.92 -40.64
N VAL A 11 16.93 -11.12 -41.35
CA VAL A 11 16.41 -9.84 -40.84
C VAL A 11 15.49 -10.04 -39.64
N ILE A 12 14.60 -11.04 -39.68
CA ILE A 12 13.72 -11.39 -38.56
C ILE A 12 14.55 -11.83 -37.34
N ILE A 13 15.61 -12.61 -37.55
CA ILE A 13 16.49 -13.06 -36.45
C ILE A 13 17.19 -11.86 -35.80
N VAL A 14 17.74 -10.93 -36.60
CA VAL A 14 18.39 -9.72 -36.07
C VAL A 14 17.41 -8.85 -35.30
N LEU A 15 16.17 -8.71 -35.77
CA LEU A 15 15.13 -7.94 -35.07
C LEU A 15 14.70 -8.60 -33.75
N LEU A 16 14.60 -9.94 -33.70
CA LEU A 16 14.26 -10.66 -32.47
C LEU A 16 15.38 -10.59 -31.45
N VAL A 17 16.63 -10.81 -31.86
CA VAL A 17 17.80 -10.73 -30.96
C VAL A 17 18.02 -9.28 -30.50
N GLY A 18 17.94 -8.31 -31.42
CA GLY A 18 18.04 -6.90 -31.07
C GLY A 18 16.91 -6.45 -30.13
N GLY A 19 15.67 -6.84 -30.44
CA GLY A 19 14.50 -6.51 -29.63
C GLY A 19 14.57 -7.10 -28.22
N THR A 20 15.00 -8.35 -28.06
CA THR A 20 15.17 -8.98 -26.75
C THR A 20 16.26 -8.33 -25.93
N ILE A 21 17.43 -8.04 -26.52
CA ILE A 21 18.53 -7.35 -25.82
C ILE A 21 18.10 -5.94 -25.39
N SER A 22 17.46 -5.17 -26.29
CA SER A 22 16.95 -3.83 -25.96
C SER A 22 15.87 -3.88 -24.86
N PHE A 23 15.01 -4.90 -24.88
CA PHE A 23 14.01 -5.11 -23.84
C PHE A 23 14.65 -5.40 -22.47
N PHE A 24 15.65 -6.27 -22.41
CA PHE A 24 16.39 -6.54 -21.16
C PHE A 24 17.16 -5.32 -20.66
N MET A 25 17.79 -4.55 -21.55
CA MET A 25 18.43 -3.28 -21.17
C MET A 25 17.42 -2.29 -20.60
N ALA A 26 16.27 -2.11 -21.27
CA ALA A 26 15.20 -1.25 -20.77
C ALA A 26 14.63 -1.72 -19.42
N PHE A 27 14.51 -3.03 -19.20
CA PHE A 27 14.13 -3.61 -17.92
C PHE A 27 15.17 -3.43 -16.84
N SER A 28 16.47 -3.52 -17.16
CA SER A 28 17.55 -3.26 -16.19
C SER A 28 17.66 -1.78 -15.78
N PHE A 29 17.13 -0.87 -16.62
CA PHE A 29 17.00 0.55 -16.29
C PHE A 29 15.79 0.87 -15.42
N TYR A 30 14.89 -0.08 -15.19
CA TYR A 30 13.80 0.13 -14.24
C TYR A 30 14.41 0.20 -12.83
N PRO A 31 14.22 1.31 -12.10
CA PRO A 31 14.81 1.45 -10.79
C PRO A 31 14.30 0.33 -9.89
N GLU A 32 15.24 -0.45 -9.36
CA GLU A 32 14.98 -1.49 -8.37
C GLU A 32 14.19 -0.84 -7.22
N LYS A 33 13.02 -1.41 -6.89
CA LYS A 33 12.17 -0.82 -5.85
C LYS A 33 12.80 -1.13 -4.50
N HIS A 34 13.21 -0.09 -3.79
CA HIS A 34 13.94 -0.21 -2.54
C HIS A 34 13.39 0.76 -1.51
N VAL A 35 13.69 0.48 -0.25
CA VAL A 35 13.46 1.43 0.83
C VAL A 35 14.66 1.46 1.77
N ASN A 36 15.09 2.66 2.14
CA ASN A 36 16.11 2.86 3.16
C ASN A 36 15.42 3.08 4.51
N VAL A 37 15.77 2.27 5.50
CA VAL A 37 15.21 2.30 6.85
C VAL A 37 16.32 2.45 7.87
N LYS A 38 16.06 3.24 8.92
CA LYS A 38 16.97 3.38 10.06
C LYS A 38 16.41 2.64 11.27
N ILE A 39 17.16 1.68 11.79
CA ILE A 39 16.85 0.87 12.97
C ILE A 39 18.03 0.91 13.92
N ASN A 40 17.81 1.28 15.18
CA ASN A 40 18.85 1.31 16.22
C ASN A 40 20.10 2.16 15.90
N GLY A 41 19.98 3.14 15.00
CA GLY A 41 21.11 3.96 14.58
C GLY A 41 21.80 3.48 13.31
N GLU A 42 21.55 2.24 12.90
CA GLU A 42 22.06 1.64 11.67
C GLU A 42 21.06 1.76 10.53
N CYS A 43 21.56 1.79 9.30
CA CYS A 43 20.75 1.98 8.11
C CYS A 43 20.88 0.81 7.15
N TYR A 44 19.71 0.39 6.69
CA TYR A 44 19.52 -0.77 5.84
C TYR A 44 18.71 -0.37 4.61
N GLU A 45 19.10 -0.91 3.47
CA GLU A 45 18.36 -0.88 2.23
C GLU A 45 17.66 -2.23 2.07
N LEU A 46 16.34 -2.20 2.01
CA LEU A 46 15.51 -3.39 1.75
C LEU A 46 15.18 -3.41 0.26
N LEU A 47 15.63 -4.46 -0.40
CA LEU A 47 15.54 -4.77 -1.82
C LEU A 47 14.68 -6.03 -2.01
N ASP A 48 14.20 -6.26 -3.22
CA ASP A 48 13.56 -7.51 -3.65
C ASP A 48 12.54 -8.11 -2.64
N ASP A 49 12.89 -9.26 -2.06
CA ASP A 49 12.06 -9.99 -1.11
C ASP A 49 11.92 -9.24 0.21
N ALA A 50 13.00 -8.64 0.73
CA ALA A 50 12.94 -7.78 1.92
C ALA A 50 12.04 -6.56 1.69
N TYR A 51 12.06 -5.95 0.50
CA TYR A 51 11.14 -4.87 0.14
C TYR A 51 9.69 -5.36 0.07
N THR A 52 9.46 -6.57 -0.45
CA THR A 52 8.12 -7.18 -0.50
C THR A 52 7.57 -7.48 0.90
N LYS A 53 8.40 -8.05 1.78
CA LYS A 53 8.09 -8.24 3.21
C LYS A 53 7.78 -6.91 3.89
N TYR A 54 8.56 -5.86 3.61
CA TYR A 54 8.32 -4.52 4.14
C TYR A 54 6.98 -3.93 3.72
N LYS A 55 6.60 -4.02 2.44
CA LYS A 55 5.28 -3.55 1.98
C LYS A 55 4.14 -4.31 2.64
N LYS A 56 4.27 -5.62 2.80
CA LYS A 56 3.31 -6.44 3.53
C LYS A 56 3.17 -5.97 4.98
N LEU A 57 4.30 -5.72 5.65
CA LEU A 57 4.33 -5.20 7.02
C LEU A 57 3.65 -3.83 7.13
N GLN A 58 3.83 -2.94 6.14
CA GLN A 58 3.13 -1.65 6.11
C GLN A 58 1.60 -1.81 6.04
N ALA A 59 1.11 -2.70 5.17
CA ALA A 59 -0.31 -3.00 5.04
C ALA A 59 -0.87 -3.64 6.33
N GLU A 60 -0.14 -4.58 6.94
CA GLU A 60 -0.52 -5.16 8.24
C GLU A 60 -0.60 -4.09 9.34
N LYS A 61 0.34 -3.14 9.35
CA LYS A 61 0.33 -1.99 10.26
C LYS A 61 -0.91 -1.11 10.04
N GLU A 62 -1.34 -0.87 8.81
CA GLU A 62 -2.54 -0.08 8.52
C GLU A 62 -3.81 -0.79 9.00
N LEU A 63 -3.94 -2.09 8.74
CA LEU A 63 -5.04 -2.90 9.25
C LEU A 63 -5.09 -2.91 10.78
N LEU A 64 -3.93 -3.02 11.42
CA LEU A 64 -3.79 -2.95 12.87
C LEU A 64 -4.27 -1.61 13.43
N ILE A 65 -3.90 -0.49 12.81
CA ILE A 65 -4.37 0.85 13.24
C ILE A 65 -5.90 0.91 13.16
N LEU A 66 -6.51 0.45 12.06
CA LEU A 66 -7.97 0.46 11.91
C LEU A 66 -8.65 -0.39 12.99
N ARG A 67 -8.11 -1.57 13.31
CA ARG A 67 -8.61 -2.43 14.40
C ARG A 67 -8.51 -1.75 15.76
N LEU A 68 -7.38 -1.13 16.07
CA LEU A 68 -7.19 -0.42 17.33
C LEU A 68 -8.15 0.77 17.46
N GLN A 69 -8.36 1.51 16.38
CA GLN A 69 -9.32 2.61 16.33
C GLN A 69 -10.77 2.14 16.50
N ALA A 70 -11.16 1.04 15.86
CA ALA A 70 -12.49 0.44 16.03
C ALA A 70 -12.70 -0.07 17.46
N ASN A 71 -11.69 -0.69 18.06
CA ASN A 71 -11.73 -1.20 19.43
C ASN A 71 -11.84 -0.09 20.50
N ALA A 72 -11.32 1.11 20.21
CA ALA A 72 -11.44 2.26 21.12
C ALA A 72 -12.88 2.81 21.21
N ILE A 73 -13.73 2.52 20.23
CA ILE A 73 -15.14 2.95 20.24
C ILE A 73 -15.95 1.88 20.97
N GLU A 74 -16.65 2.21 22.06
CA GLU A 74 -17.31 1.19 22.89
C GLU A 74 -18.53 0.53 22.21
N SER A 75 -19.51 1.33 21.78
CA SER A 75 -20.81 0.81 21.33
C SER A 75 -20.83 0.44 19.83
N PRO A 76 -21.32 -0.77 19.45
CA PRO A 76 -21.37 -1.23 18.06
C PRO A 76 -22.33 -0.41 17.18
N ASN A 77 -23.32 0.23 17.78
CA ASN A 77 -24.30 1.08 17.08
C ASN A 77 -23.85 2.54 16.98
N THR A 78 -22.64 2.87 17.47
CA THR A 78 -22.09 4.21 17.39
C THR A 78 -21.89 4.61 15.94
N ILE A 79 -22.41 5.77 15.57
CA ILE A 79 -22.22 6.33 14.23
C ILE A 79 -20.91 7.10 14.20
N ILE A 80 -19.99 6.67 13.35
CA ILE A 80 -18.64 7.21 13.24
C ILE A 80 -18.40 7.87 11.87
N PRO A 81 -17.67 8.98 11.83
CA PRO A 81 -17.32 9.63 10.57
C PRO A 81 -16.16 8.91 9.89
N VAL A 82 -16.34 8.52 8.63
CA VAL A 82 -15.33 7.83 7.81
C VAL A 82 -15.04 8.61 6.54
N ILE A 83 -13.87 8.36 5.97
CA ILE A 83 -13.45 8.91 4.68
C ILE A 83 -12.93 7.78 3.81
N PHE A 84 -13.24 7.78 2.52
CA PHE A 84 -12.73 6.81 1.55
C PHE A 84 -12.67 7.43 0.16
N SER A 85 -12.04 6.75 -0.79
CA SER A 85 -11.93 7.20 -2.17
C SER A 85 -12.07 6.06 -3.18
N GLY A 86 -12.76 6.33 -4.28
CA GLY A 86 -12.96 5.35 -5.36
C GLY A 86 -13.51 6.01 -6.62
N THR A 87 -13.73 5.22 -7.66
CA THR A 87 -14.46 5.64 -8.87
C THR A 87 -15.96 5.81 -8.57
N GLY A 88 -16.72 6.45 -9.47
CA GLY A 88 -18.14 6.68 -9.24
C GLY A 88 -18.93 5.38 -8.99
N GLU A 89 -18.68 4.37 -9.84
CA GLU A 89 -19.33 3.05 -9.75
C GLU A 89 -18.95 2.30 -8.45
N GLU A 90 -17.67 2.32 -8.09
CA GLU A 90 -17.19 1.69 -6.85
C GLU A 90 -17.81 2.33 -5.61
N VAL A 91 -17.93 3.67 -5.60
CA VAL A 91 -18.53 4.42 -4.49
C VAL A 91 -19.99 4.00 -4.27
N ASP A 92 -20.78 3.93 -5.33
CA ASP A 92 -22.19 3.56 -5.23
C ASP A 92 -22.36 2.12 -4.73
N GLY A 93 -21.54 1.19 -5.24
CA GLY A 93 -21.53 -0.20 -4.78
C GLY A 93 -21.13 -0.33 -3.30
N PHE A 94 -20.08 0.37 -2.90
CA PHE A 94 -19.55 0.32 -1.54
C PHE A 94 -20.52 0.94 -0.52
N VAL A 95 -21.13 2.06 -0.86
CA VAL A 95 -22.11 2.75 0.01
C VAL A 95 -23.31 1.86 0.29
N ASN A 96 -23.85 1.21 -0.75
CA ASN A 96 -25.00 0.32 -0.63
C ASN A 96 -24.66 -0.98 0.11
N GLY A 97 -23.47 -1.55 -0.09
CA GLY A 97 -23.07 -2.82 0.55
C GLY A 97 -22.87 -2.73 2.08
N TYR A 98 -22.47 -1.55 2.58
CA TYR A 98 -22.14 -1.34 3.99
C TYR A 98 -23.04 -0.35 4.73
N ASN A 99 -24.20 0.01 4.17
CA ASN A 99 -25.15 0.95 4.78
C ASN A 99 -24.53 2.30 5.15
N ILE A 100 -23.60 2.78 4.32
CA ILE A 100 -22.87 4.04 4.55
C ILE A 100 -23.79 5.22 4.24
N LYS A 101 -23.73 6.28 5.05
CA LYS A 101 -24.45 7.53 4.80
C LYS A 101 -23.49 8.62 4.35
N THR A 102 -23.50 8.93 3.06
CA THR A 102 -22.65 9.98 2.49
C THR A 102 -23.03 11.36 3.04
N ILE A 103 -22.03 12.11 3.50
CA ILE A 103 -22.16 13.52 3.92
C ILE A 103 -21.74 14.43 2.75
N THR A 104 -20.53 14.23 2.23
CA THR A 104 -20.01 14.96 1.07
C THR A 104 -19.26 14.03 0.13
N SER A 105 -19.35 14.31 -1.17
CA SER A 105 -18.57 13.63 -2.21
C SER A 105 -17.90 14.69 -3.08
N GLN A 106 -16.58 14.63 -3.18
CA GLN A 106 -15.79 15.57 -3.95
C GLN A 106 -15.05 14.83 -5.07
N LYS A 107 -15.32 15.20 -6.32
CA LYS A 107 -14.58 14.69 -7.47
C LYS A 107 -13.17 15.29 -7.51
N ILE A 108 -12.15 14.46 -7.69
CA ILE A 108 -10.75 14.88 -7.87
C ILE A 108 -10.51 15.19 -9.36
N GLY A 109 -10.18 16.45 -9.66
CA GLY A 109 -9.74 16.86 -10.99
C GLY A 109 -9.61 18.38 -11.11
N THR A 110 -8.73 18.84 -11.99
CA THR A 110 -8.66 20.25 -12.43
C THR A 110 -9.24 20.36 -13.83
N ASN A 111 -9.80 21.55 -14.14
CA ASN A 111 -10.47 21.88 -15.40
C ASN A 111 -9.73 21.28 -16.61
N ASN A 112 -10.37 20.29 -17.25
CA ASN A 112 -9.99 19.57 -18.48
C ASN A 112 -9.24 18.24 -18.37
N ASN A 113 -8.94 17.70 -17.18
CA ASN A 113 -8.48 16.31 -17.02
C ASN A 113 -9.20 15.65 -15.85
N TYR A 114 -10.40 15.13 -16.10
CA TYR A 114 -11.19 14.43 -15.10
C TYR A 114 -10.66 13.01 -14.93
N VAL A 115 -10.05 12.73 -13.77
CA VAL A 115 -9.91 11.35 -13.28
C VAL A 115 -11.24 11.02 -12.62
N ASP A 116 -11.88 9.90 -12.99
CA ASP A 116 -13.11 9.47 -12.32
C ASP A 116 -12.79 8.94 -10.93
N LYS A 117 -12.49 9.85 -10.00
CA LYS A 117 -12.13 9.53 -8.62
C LYS A 117 -12.79 10.52 -7.69
N TYR A 118 -13.39 10.01 -6.63
CA TYR A 118 -14.11 10.75 -5.63
C TYR A 118 -13.44 10.56 -4.27
N VAL A 119 -13.44 11.61 -3.44
CA VAL A 119 -13.19 11.53 -2.01
C VAL A 119 -14.52 11.73 -1.32
N VAL A 120 -14.93 10.74 -0.54
CA VAL A 120 -16.23 10.70 0.10
C VAL A 120 -16.05 10.79 1.60
N LYS A 121 -16.70 11.76 2.23
CA LYS A 121 -16.88 11.81 3.67
C LYS A 121 -18.27 11.28 3.99
N ALA A 122 -18.35 10.34 4.91
CA ALA A 122 -19.59 9.66 5.24
C ALA A 122 -19.66 9.32 6.73
N THR A 123 -20.80 8.79 7.15
CA THR A 123 -20.96 8.13 8.44
C THR A 123 -21.38 6.68 8.28
N ILE A 124 -20.99 5.85 9.24
CA ILE A 124 -21.27 4.42 9.25
C ILE A 124 -21.42 3.97 10.71
N ALA A 125 -22.17 2.89 10.97
CA ALA A 125 -22.19 2.28 12.30
C ALA A 125 -20.88 1.54 12.57
N LYS A 126 -20.39 1.53 13.82
CA LYS A 126 -19.16 0.82 14.20
C LYS A 126 -19.19 -0.65 13.73
N GLN A 127 -20.29 -1.37 13.92
CA GLN A 127 -20.41 -2.76 13.49
C GLN A 127 -20.19 -2.96 11.98
N ASP A 128 -20.65 -2.01 11.15
CA ASP A 128 -20.48 -2.07 9.70
C ASP A 128 -19.04 -1.73 9.32
N PHE A 129 -18.40 -0.81 10.06
CA PHE A 129 -16.98 -0.51 9.91
C PHE A 129 -16.09 -1.68 10.32
N GLU A 130 -16.42 -2.39 11.39
CA GLU A 130 -15.74 -3.62 11.80
C GLU A 130 -15.89 -4.73 10.76
N ARG A 131 -17.07 -4.85 10.13
CA ARG A 131 -17.28 -5.77 9.00
C ARG A 131 -16.35 -5.44 7.84
N ILE A 132 -16.23 -4.17 7.46
CA ILE A 132 -15.26 -3.72 6.43
C ILE A 132 -13.84 -4.10 6.82
N ILE A 133 -13.44 -3.86 8.08
CA ILE A 133 -12.10 -4.20 8.58
C ILE A 133 -11.83 -5.71 8.55
N ASN A 134 -12.85 -6.53 8.79
CA ASN A 134 -12.71 -7.98 8.76
C ASN A 134 -12.64 -8.53 7.33
N ASP A 135 -13.26 -7.84 6.37
CA ASP A 135 -13.21 -8.18 4.95
C ASP A 135 -11.88 -7.72 4.28
N LEU A 136 -11.14 -6.78 4.91
CA LEU A 136 -9.88 -6.27 4.39
C LEU A 136 -8.80 -7.36 4.32
N THR A 137 -8.18 -7.47 3.16
CA THR A 137 -6.93 -8.22 2.99
C THR A 137 -5.74 -7.28 2.85
N VAL A 138 -4.53 -7.79 3.10
CA VAL A 138 -3.26 -7.07 2.87
C VAL A 138 -3.18 -6.53 1.43
N ARG A 139 -3.79 -7.23 0.45
CA ARG A 139 -3.79 -6.80 -0.95
C ARG A 139 -4.64 -5.57 -1.20
N ASP A 140 -5.72 -5.38 -0.45
CA ASP A 140 -6.58 -4.21 -0.58
C ASP A 140 -5.88 -2.93 -0.14
N LEU A 141 -4.93 -3.08 0.79
CA LEU A 141 -4.10 -2.00 1.31
C LEU A 141 -2.83 -1.74 0.47
N ASP A 142 -2.62 -2.50 -0.62
CA ASP A 142 -1.52 -2.21 -1.54
C ASP A 142 -1.83 -0.91 -2.31
N PRO A 143 -0.96 0.11 -2.26
CA PRO A 143 -1.15 1.36 -3.00
C PRO A 143 -1.29 1.18 -4.52
N LEU A 144 -0.87 0.03 -5.06
CA LEU A 144 -0.97 -0.31 -6.47
C LEU A 144 -2.34 -0.89 -6.86
N THR A 145 -3.03 -1.57 -5.93
CA THR A 145 -4.36 -2.16 -6.21
C THR A 145 -5.47 -1.12 -6.05
N LYS A 146 -5.27 -0.11 -5.19
CA LYS A 146 -6.18 1.04 -5.00
C LYS A 146 -7.64 0.64 -4.77
N SER A 147 -7.86 -0.41 -3.97
CA SER A 147 -9.21 -0.86 -3.59
C SER A 147 -9.95 0.22 -2.81
N ILE A 148 -11.25 0.43 -3.10
CA ILE A 148 -12.10 1.35 -2.33
C ILE A 148 -12.16 0.94 -0.85
N ILE A 149 -12.22 -0.36 -0.58
CA ILE A 149 -12.25 -0.91 0.78
C ILE A 149 -10.94 -0.57 1.49
N GLY A 150 -9.80 -0.74 0.83
CA GLY A 150 -8.48 -0.38 1.36
C GLY A 150 -8.25 1.12 1.55
N SER A 151 -9.08 1.97 0.94
CA SER A 151 -8.99 3.43 1.09
C SER A 151 -9.75 3.98 2.29
N ILE A 152 -10.52 3.14 3.00
CA ILE A 152 -11.33 3.59 4.13
C ILE A 152 -10.46 3.99 5.32
N GLY A 153 -10.81 5.10 5.94
CA GLY A 153 -10.20 5.58 7.17
C GLY A 153 -11.22 6.22 8.10
N LEU A 154 -10.91 6.17 9.39
CA LEU A 154 -11.66 6.88 10.42
C LEU A 154 -11.27 8.36 10.42
N GLN A 155 -12.24 9.27 10.36
CA GLN A 155 -11.99 10.69 10.57
C GLN A 155 -11.81 11.00 12.07
N ALA A 156 -11.44 12.23 12.41
CA ALA A 156 -11.40 12.64 13.81
C ALA A 156 -12.78 12.43 14.48
N THR A 157 -12.81 11.78 15.64
CA THR A 157 -14.03 11.49 16.40
C THR A 157 -13.84 11.83 17.86
N SER A 158 -14.92 12.09 18.59
CA SER A 158 -14.89 12.27 20.05
C SER A 158 -14.70 10.96 20.81
N TYR A 159 -14.76 9.81 20.14
CA TYR A 159 -14.66 8.48 20.75
C TYR A 159 -13.22 8.01 20.92
N ILE A 160 -12.25 8.70 20.32
CA ILE A 160 -10.82 8.41 20.49
C ILE A 160 -10.20 9.62 21.16
N THR A 161 -9.75 9.45 22.39
CA THR A 161 -9.05 10.51 23.13
C THR A 161 -7.66 10.75 22.54
N GLU A 162 -7.08 11.92 22.82
CA GLU A 162 -5.71 12.22 22.41
C GLU A 162 -4.69 11.22 23.01
N GLN A 163 -4.94 10.74 24.23
CA GLN A 163 -4.10 9.75 24.90
C GLN A 163 -4.16 8.40 24.18
N GLU A 164 -5.35 7.92 23.83
CA GLU A 164 -5.51 6.69 23.05
C GLU A 164 -4.90 6.82 21.66
N GLY A 165 -5.10 7.96 20.99
CA GLY A 165 -4.46 8.26 19.71
C GLY A 165 -2.92 8.19 19.78
N LYS A 166 -2.33 8.72 20.86
CA LYS A 166 -0.88 8.59 21.13
C LYS A 166 -0.48 7.14 21.36
N GLN A 167 -1.25 6.37 22.12
CA GLN A 167 -0.96 4.95 22.37
C GLN A 167 -1.01 4.12 21.09
N ILE A 168 -2.03 4.32 20.24
CA ILE A 168 -2.14 3.68 18.92
C ILE A 168 -0.92 4.03 18.05
N SER A 169 -0.50 5.30 18.07
CA SER A 169 0.68 5.74 17.33
C SER A 169 1.97 5.08 17.83
N LEU A 170 2.15 4.95 19.14
CA LEU A 170 3.31 4.28 19.73
C LEU A 170 3.32 2.79 19.38
N TYR A 171 2.18 2.11 19.56
CA TYR A 171 2.05 0.70 19.23
C TYR A 171 2.32 0.42 17.75
N SER A 172 1.83 1.27 16.85
CA SER A 172 2.10 1.17 15.42
C SER A 172 3.58 1.33 15.08
N LYS A 173 4.29 2.23 15.76
CA LYS A 173 5.75 2.40 15.59
C LYS A 173 6.52 1.19 16.08
N ASP A 174 6.16 0.67 17.25
CA ASP A 174 6.81 -0.52 17.81
C ASP A 174 6.55 -1.77 16.94
N PHE A 175 5.33 -1.91 16.41
CA PHE A 175 4.99 -2.95 15.44
C PHE A 175 5.90 -2.89 14.21
N MET A 176 6.05 -1.71 13.60
CA MET A 176 6.94 -1.53 12.45
C MET A 176 8.41 -1.80 12.82
N ARG A 177 8.89 -1.26 13.94
CA ARG A 177 10.27 -1.46 14.39
C ARG A 177 10.59 -2.94 14.55
N ASN A 178 9.70 -3.68 15.23
CA ASN A 178 9.88 -5.11 15.49
C ASN A 178 9.79 -5.92 14.19
N GLY A 179 8.83 -5.62 13.31
CA GLY A 179 8.71 -6.32 12.03
C GLY A 179 9.90 -6.06 11.09
N ILE A 180 10.43 -4.83 11.04
CA ILE A 180 11.63 -4.54 10.24
C ILE A 180 12.86 -5.27 10.80
N ARG A 181 13.02 -5.32 12.13
CA ARG A 181 14.09 -6.12 12.75
C ARG A 181 13.98 -7.58 12.35
N GLN A 182 12.79 -8.17 12.38
CA GLN A 182 12.58 -9.55 11.93
C GLN A 182 12.96 -9.77 10.46
N ILE A 183 12.68 -8.80 9.58
CA ILE A 183 13.10 -8.86 8.18
C ILE A 183 14.63 -8.88 8.08
N ILE A 184 15.33 -8.01 8.82
CA ILE A 184 16.79 -7.92 8.82
C ILE A 184 17.44 -9.16 9.45
N ASP A 185 16.91 -9.63 10.57
CA ASP A 185 17.48 -10.74 11.33
C ASP A 185 17.32 -12.07 10.59
N ALA A 186 16.21 -12.27 9.87
CA ALA A 186 15.96 -13.47 9.07
C ALA A 186 16.99 -13.64 7.93
N THR A 187 17.46 -12.53 7.34
CA THR A 187 18.51 -12.54 6.32
C THR A 187 19.83 -13.13 6.80
N ASN A 188 20.15 -12.88 8.08
CA ASN A 188 21.46 -13.21 8.63
C ASN A 188 21.60 -14.70 9.02
N VAL A 189 20.54 -15.49 8.89
CA VAL A 189 20.50 -16.89 9.37
C VAL A 189 20.80 -17.90 8.26
N ASP A 190 20.33 -17.68 7.03
CA ASP A 190 20.33 -18.73 6.00
C ASP A 190 21.42 -18.58 4.91
N GLY A 191 22.26 -17.53 4.98
CA GLY A 191 23.41 -17.34 4.08
C GLY A 191 23.07 -16.99 2.62
N ASP A 192 21.80 -17.11 2.22
CA ASP A 192 21.28 -16.61 0.95
C ASP A 192 20.90 -15.13 1.06
N TYR A 193 21.24 -14.37 0.03
CA TYR A 193 20.86 -12.96 -0.07
C TYR A 193 19.34 -12.82 -0.21
N ASP A 194 18.68 -12.28 0.80
CA ASP A 194 17.21 -12.09 0.81
C ASP A 194 16.76 -10.64 0.55
N GLY A 195 17.68 -9.80 0.08
CA GLY A 195 17.42 -8.41 -0.25
C GLY A 195 17.76 -7.39 0.84
N VAL A 196 18.39 -7.75 1.96
CA VAL A 196 18.85 -6.77 2.96
C VAL A 196 20.30 -6.36 2.72
N LYS A 197 20.56 -5.06 2.64
CA LYS A 197 21.90 -4.49 2.45
C LYS A 197 22.17 -3.36 3.43
N GLN A 198 23.33 -3.35 4.08
CA GLN A 198 23.73 -2.20 4.90
C GLN A 198 24.00 -0.98 3.99
N ALA A 199 23.48 0.17 4.37
CA ALA A 199 23.52 1.37 3.55
C ALA A 199 23.79 2.64 4.38
N GLU A 200 24.18 3.71 3.71
CA GLU A 200 24.23 5.03 4.34
C GLU A 200 22.82 5.49 4.73
N CYS A 201 22.73 6.24 5.83
CA CYS A 201 21.48 6.83 6.31
C CYS A 201 21.04 7.98 5.42
N ARG A 202 20.35 7.66 4.33
CA ARG A 202 19.78 8.65 3.39
C ARG A 202 18.28 8.90 3.65
N THR A 203 17.68 8.17 4.60
CA THR A 203 16.24 8.18 4.88
C THR A 203 15.82 9.15 5.99
N LYS A 204 14.57 9.62 5.90
CA LYS A 204 13.83 10.27 6.99
C LYS A 204 12.98 9.27 7.79
N ILE A 205 12.86 8.02 7.31
CA ILE A 205 12.08 6.96 7.93
C ILE A 205 12.92 6.35 9.05
N GLN A 206 12.57 6.71 10.28
CA GLN A 206 13.24 6.24 11.49
C GLN A 206 12.23 5.50 12.37
N TYR A 207 12.61 4.30 12.79
CA TYR A 207 11.85 3.50 13.73
C TYR A 207 12.64 3.26 15.01
#